data_AF-W8JEP7-F1
#
_entry.id   AF-W8JEP7-F1
#
_cell.length_a   1.000
_cell.length_b   1.000
_cell.length_c   1.000
_cell.angle_alpha   90.00
_cell.angle_beta   90.00
_cell.angle_gamma   90.00
#
_symmetry.space_group_name_H-M   'P 1'
#
loop_
_entity.id
_entity.type
_entity.pdbx_description
1 polymer ?
#
loop_
_entity_poly.entity_id
_entity_poly.type
_entity_poly.pdbx_seq_one_letter_code
_entity_poly.pdbx_strand_id
1 'polypeptide(L)'
;MFRRSGKSPFEDVQTLYEEDTPSHANYSYSRTERLDSPPNLFDTPKSVETRPLSSYPVNEEPQKWSAPSEIDSHFLMSEEPETTLGEGVTFKGELAFERLLRIDGTFEGILVSQGKIIIGPKGYVKADIQLQDAIIEGIVEGNISVTGKVELRGEAIVKGDIQATTLCVDEGVRLLGHVSISGLPEDLQKD
;
A
#
# COMPACT_ATOMS: atom_id res chain seq x y z
N MET A 1 52.17 -30.86 -7.28
CA MET A 1 52.33 -30.15 -5.99
C MET A 1 52.38 -28.66 -6.25
N PHE A 2 51.33 -27.91 -5.93
CA PHE A 2 51.34 -26.45 -5.97
C PHE A 2 50.85 -25.93 -4.62
N ARG A 3 51.79 -25.39 -3.84
CA ARG A 3 51.52 -24.48 -2.73
C ARG A 3 51.43 -23.07 -3.31
N ARG A 4 50.32 -22.38 -3.08
CA ARG A 4 50.30 -20.92 -2.94
C ARG A 4 49.37 -20.57 -1.81
N SER A 5 49.97 -20.11 -0.71
CA SER A 5 49.28 -19.43 0.37
C SER A 5 48.81 -18.08 -0.18
N GLY A 6 47.50 -17.85 -0.19
CA GLY A 6 46.91 -16.54 -0.43
C GLY A 6 46.13 -16.16 0.82
N LYS A 7 46.74 -15.33 1.66
CA LYS A 7 46.03 -14.63 2.74
C LYS A 7 44.95 -13.76 2.11
N SER A 8 43.73 -13.82 2.63
CA SER A 8 42.65 -12.91 2.22
C SER A 8 42.97 -11.49 2.70
N PRO A 9 42.63 -10.44 1.92
CA PRO A 9 43.00 -9.04 2.17
C PRO A 9 42.17 -8.33 3.26
N PHE A 10 41.62 -9.08 4.22
CA PHE A 10 40.83 -8.50 5.33
C PHE A 10 41.72 -8.28 6.56
N GLU A 11 42.80 -7.53 6.39
CA GLU A 11 43.50 -6.84 7.48
C GLU A 11 43.63 -5.37 7.06
N ASP A 12 42.62 -4.59 7.42
CA ASP A 12 42.67 -3.15 7.71
C ASP A 12 41.30 -2.75 8.27
N VAL A 13 40.97 -3.31 9.45
CA VAL A 13 39.84 -2.86 10.27
C VAL A 13 40.42 -2.28 11.56
N GLN A 14 40.81 -1.02 11.48
CA GLN A 14 40.99 -0.02 12.55
C GLN A 14 41.44 1.23 11.80
N THR A 15 40.79 2.39 11.84
CA THR A 15 40.73 3.39 12.93
C THR A 15 40.21 4.64 12.18
N LEU A 16 39.20 5.42 12.57
CA LEU A 16 38.99 6.17 13.81
C LEU A 16 37.50 6.52 13.87
N TYR A 17 36.90 6.36 15.04
CA TYR A 17 35.68 7.05 15.38
C TYR A 17 36.03 8.54 15.50
N GLU A 18 35.57 9.36 14.56
CA GLU A 18 35.45 10.79 14.80
C GLU A 18 34.05 11.05 15.34
N GLU A 19 34.02 11.46 16.61
CA GLU A 19 32.87 12.09 17.24
C GLU A 19 32.57 13.40 16.50
N ASP A 20 31.38 13.49 15.91
CA ASP A 20 30.72 14.77 15.72
C ASP A 20 29.26 14.63 16.16
N THR A 21 28.98 15.11 17.37
CA THR A 21 27.63 15.30 17.90
C THR A 21 26.97 16.49 17.19
N PRO A 22 25.81 16.34 16.52
CA PRO A 22 24.94 17.47 16.26
C PRO A 22 23.95 17.58 17.42
N SER A 23 24.18 18.62 18.21
CA SER A 23 23.31 19.11 19.28
C SER A 23 21.84 19.18 18.88
N HIS A 24 20.98 18.79 19.82
CA HIS A 24 19.55 19.03 19.81
C HIS A 24 19.19 20.52 19.59
N ALA A 25 18.15 20.71 18.77
CA ALA A 25 17.16 21.79 18.79
C ALA A 25 17.57 23.19 18.28
N ASN A 26 16.75 23.77 17.38
CA ASN A 26 15.66 24.65 17.80
C ASN A 26 14.88 25.20 16.61
N TYR A 27 13.55 25.00 16.65
CA TYR A 27 12.58 25.75 15.85
C TYR A 27 12.54 27.19 16.36
N SER A 28 12.75 28.16 15.48
CA SER A 28 12.73 29.58 15.77
C SER A 28 11.31 30.15 15.68
N TYR A 29 10.77 30.59 16.81
CA TYR A 29 9.68 31.58 16.85
C TYR A 29 10.23 32.88 17.43
N SER A 30 10.18 33.94 16.64
CA SER A 30 10.50 35.30 17.05
C SER A 30 9.42 35.85 17.98
N ARG A 31 9.73 35.99 19.29
CA ARG A 31 8.91 36.75 20.24
C ARG A 31 9.67 38.01 20.67
N THR A 32 9.30 39.13 20.07
CA THR A 32 9.73 40.47 20.47
C THR A 32 8.93 40.94 21.69
N GLU A 33 9.68 41.22 22.76
CA GLU A 33 9.57 42.34 23.70
C GLU A 33 8.49 42.42 24.81
N ARG A 34 9.05 42.77 25.99
CA ARG A 34 8.55 43.59 27.13
C ARG A 34 7.81 42.89 28.28
N LEU A 35 8.53 42.83 29.41
CA LEU A 35 8.02 42.68 30.76
C LEU A 35 7.75 44.08 31.33
N ASP A 36 6.51 44.57 31.20
CA ASP A 36 5.97 45.58 32.12
C ASP A 36 5.62 44.88 33.45
N SER A 37 5.81 45.59 34.56
CA SER A 37 5.79 45.07 35.93
C SER A 37 4.51 44.28 36.29
N PRO A 38 4.59 43.23 37.14
CA PRO A 38 3.41 42.48 37.53
C PRO A 38 2.46 43.32 38.41
N PRO A 39 1.12 43.22 38.22
CA PRO A 39 0.17 43.92 39.07
C PRO A 39 0.04 43.26 40.46
N ASN A 40 -0.24 44.06 41.47
CA ASN A 40 -0.36 43.64 42.88
C ASN A 40 -1.54 42.69 43.12
N LEU A 41 -1.33 41.72 44.03
CA LEU A 41 -2.21 40.59 44.32
C LEU A 41 -3.47 40.90 45.17
N PHE A 42 -3.82 42.18 45.41
CA PHE A 42 -4.84 42.56 46.40
C PHE A 42 -5.92 43.55 45.91
N ASP A 43 -6.23 43.60 44.62
CA ASP A 43 -7.44 44.27 44.15
C ASP A 43 -8.60 43.28 44.02
N THR A 44 -9.63 43.46 44.85
CA THR A 44 -10.89 42.71 44.78
C THR A 44 -11.50 42.83 43.38
N PRO A 45 -12.04 41.75 42.77
CA PRO A 45 -12.65 41.84 41.45
C PRO A 45 -13.88 42.75 41.49
N LYS A 46 -13.77 43.92 40.85
CA LYS A 46 -14.93 44.73 40.46
C LYS A 46 -15.75 43.96 39.44
N SER A 47 -17.05 43.91 39.65
CA SER A 47 -18.06 43.34 38.75
C SER A 47 -17.82 43.77 37.31
N VAL A 48 -17.56 42.81 36.41
CA VAL A 48 -17.58 43.07 34.96
C VAL A 48 -18.92 42.58 34.43
N GLU A 49 -19.72 43.58 34.12
CA GLU A 49 -20.98 43.59 33.40
C GLU A 49 -20.93 42.69 32.15
N THR A 50 -21.89 41.76 32.07
CA THR A 50 -22.10 40.90 30.90
C THR A 50 -22.36 41.74 29.66
N ARG A 51 -21.44 41.69 28.69
CA ARG A 51 -21.72 42.17 27.32
C ARG A 51 -22.66 41.17 26.63
N PRO A 52 -23.77 41.62 26.02
CA PRO A 52 -24.71 40.74 25.36
C PRO A 52 -24.08 40.10 24.13
N LEU A 53 -24.38 38.82 23.92
CA LEU A 53 -23.98 38.05 22.74
C LEU A 53 -24.55 38.74 21.50
N SER A 54 -23.68 39.38 20.71
CA SER A 54 -24.00 39.79 19.35
C SER A 54 -24.37 38.55 18.56
N SER A 55 -25.59 38.54 18.03
CA SER A 55 -26.17 37.49 17.20
C SER A 55 -25.30 37.22 15.97
N TYR A 56 -24.52 36.15 16.01
CA TYR A 56 -24.06 35.51 14.79
C TYR A 56 -25.29 34.92 14.09
N PRO A 57 -25.47 35.13 12.77
CA PRO A 57 -26.46 34.34 12.05
C PRO A 57 -26.08 32.87 12.20
N VAL A 58 -26.88 32.12 12.96
CA VAL A 58 -26.82 30.65 13.00
C VAL A 58 -27.35 30.18 11.66
N ASN A 59 -26.46 30.10 10.68
CA ASN A 59 -26.67 29.23 9.54
C ASN A 59 -25.31 28.73 9.07
N GLU A 60 -24.90 27.61 9.65
CA GLU A 60 -24.11 26.57 9.00
C GLU A 60 -24.04 25.39 9.97
N GLU A 61 -24.73 24.30 9.63
CA GLU A 61 -24.55 23.00 10.25
C GLU A 61 -23.05 22.68 10.33
N PRO A 62 -22.56 22.09 11.43
CA PRO A 62 -21.16 21.71 11.55
C PRO A 62 -20.81 20.88 10.33
N GLN A 63 -19.87 21.37 9.51
CA GLN A 63 -19.41 20.64 8.34
C GLN A 63 -18.91 19.29 8.80
N LYS A 64 -19.75 18.28 8.57
CA LYS A 64 -19.45 16.88 8.80
C LYS A 64 -18.18 16.61 8.01
N TRP A 65 -17.11 16.24 8.71
CA TRP A 65 -15.93 15.71 8.07
C TRP A 65 -16.36 14.48 7.27
N SER A 66 -16.63 14.69 5.99
CA SER A 66 -16.67 13.62 5.03
C SER A 66 -15.22 13.19 4.90
N ALA A 67 -14.87 12.06 5.51
CA ALA A 67 -13.62 11.39 5.18
C ALA A 67 -13.52 11.37 3.64
N PRO A 68 -12.31 11.56 3.06
CA PRO A 68 -12.11 11.28 1.64
C PRO A 68 -12.74 9.93 1.40
N SER A 69 -13.69 9.88 0.46
CA SER A 69 -14.44 8.67 0.12
C SER A 69 -13.45 7.53 0.08
N GLU A 70 -13.68 6.57 0.98
CA GLU A 70 -12.87 5.37 1.16
C GLU A 70 -12.46 4.91 -0.23
N ILE A 71 -11.15 4.81 -0.47
CA ILE A 71 -10.58 4.24 -1.69
C ILE A 71 -11.44 3.01 -2.02
N ASP A 72 -12.10 3.00 -3.18
CA ASP A 72 -13.10 2.01 -3.61
C ASP A 72 -12.47 0.60 -3.75
N SER A 73 -12.00 0.03 -2.65
CA SER A 73 -11.52 -1.35 -2.52
C SER A 73 -12.67 -2.33 -2.39
N HIS A 74 -13.91 -1.83 -2.29
CA HIS A 74 -15.13 -2.64 -2.25
C HIS A 74 -15.65 -3.11 -3.62
N PHE A 75 -15.15 -2.59 -4.75
CA PHE A 75 -15.84 -2.79 -6.04
C PHE A 75 -15.65 -4.19 -6.65
N LEU A 76 -14.57 -4.91 -6.33
CA LEU A 76 -14.31 -6.23 -6.95
C LEU A 76 -15.00 -7.42 -6.25
N MET A 77 -15.55 -7.23 -5.05
CA MET A 77 -16.17 -8.34 -4.29
C MET A 77 -17.68 -8.50 -4.54
N SER A 78 -18.30 -7.54 -5.24
CA SER A 78 -19.74 -7.58 -5.56
C SER A 78 -20.02 -7.95 -7.02
N GLU A 79 -18.99 -8.15 -7.84
CA GLU A 79 -19.15 -8.60 -9.23
C GLU A 79 -19.29 -10.13 -9.27
N GLU A 80 -20.41 -10.62 -9.81
CA GLU A 80 -20.56 -12.04 -10.11
C GLU A 80 -19.67 -12.41 -11.31
N PRO A 81 -18.83 -13.45 -11.21
CA PRO A 81 -17.97 -13.86 -12.31
C PRO A 81 -18.82 -14.39 -13.47
N GLU A 82 -18.56 -13.88 -14.67
CA GLU A 82 -19.25 -14.32 -15.90
C GLU A 82 -18.91 -15.78 -16.22
N THR A 83 -17.68 -16.20 -15.89
CA THR A 83 -17.22 -17.58 -16.03
C THR A 83 -16.56 -18.05 -14.76
N THR A 84 -16.87 -19.29 -14.35
CA THR A 84 -16.24 -19.96 -13.21
C THR A 84 -15.70 -21.32 -13.63
N LEU A 85 -14.40 -21.53 -13.40
CA LEU A 85 -13.77 -22.85 -13.41
C LEU A 85 -13.88 -23.44 -12.00
N GLY A 86 -14.86 -24.32 -11.82
CA GLY A 86 -15.16 -24.90 -10.52
C GLY A 86 -14.12 -25.90 -10.01
N GLU A 87 -14.25 -26.25 -8.74
CA GLU A 87 -13.46 -27.30 -8.09
C GLU A 87 -13.57 -28.63 -8.86
N GLY A 88 -12.45 -29.33 -9.01
CA GLY A 88 -12.37 -30.60 -9.74
C GLY A 88 -12.24 -30.45 -11.26
N VAL A 89 -12.31 -29.22 -11.81
CA VAL A 89 -11.99 -28.95 -13.21
C VAL A 89 -10.47 -28.75 -13.34
N THR A 90 -9.88 -29.41 -14.34
CA THR A 90 -8.51 -29.13 -14.78
C THR A 90 -8.53 -28.65 -16.22
N PHE A 91 -8.01 -27.47 -16.48
CA PHE A 91 -7.85 -26.91 -17.81
C PHE A 91 -6.37 -26.79 -18.16
N LYS A 92 -6.00 -27.15 -19.40
CA LYS A 92 -4.64 -26.97 -19.92
C LYS A 92 -4.68 -26.31 -21.29
N GLY A 93 -3.99 -25.18 -21.44
CA GLY A 93 -3.91 -24.47 -22.70
C GLY A 93 -3.87 -22.95 -22.53
N GLU A 94 -4.33 -22.24 -23.55
CA GLU A 94 -4.43 -20.78 -23.55
C GLU A 94 -5.89 -20.38 -23.29
N LEU A 95 -6.09 -19.37 -22.43
CA LEU A 95 -7.42 -18.87 -22.08
C LEU A 95 -7.46 -17.34 -22.17
N ALA A 96 -8.48 -16.84 -22.86
CA ALA A 96 -8.81 -15.42 -22.95
C ALA A 96 -10.29 -15.21 -22.58
N PHE A 97 -10.59 -14.08 -21.97
CA PHE A 97 -11.94 -13.66 -21.55
C PHE A 97 -12.05 -12.14 -21.58
N GLU A 98 -13.23 -11.58 -21.37
CA GLU A 98 -13.44 -10.11 -21.47
C GLU A 98 -13.69 -9.44 -20.12
N ARG A 99 -14.49 -10.05 -19.24
CA ARG A 99 -14.94 -9.40 -18.00
C ARG A 99 -14.27 -9.95 -16.74
N LEU A 100 -14.82 -11.02 -16.17
CA LEU A 100 -14.39 -11.55 -14.88
C LEU A 100 -14.40 -13.08 -14.93
N LEU A 101 -13.23 -13.67 -14.67
CA LEU A 101 -13.04 -15.11 -14.57
C LEU A 101 -12.73 -15.50 -13.13
N ARG A 102 -13.45 -16.51 -12.61
CA ARG A 102 -13.14 -17.15 -11.33
C ARG A 102 -12.55 -18.54 -11.53
N ILE A 103 -11.50 -18.87 -10.80
CA ILE A 103 -10.86 -20.20 -10.83
C ILE A 103 -10.79 -20.76 -9.40
N ASP A 104 -11.55 -21.81 -9.13
CA ASP A 104 -11.48 -22.65 -7.92
C ASP A 104 -10.92 -24.06 -8.22
N GLY A 105 -10.52 -24.33 -9.47
CA GLY A 105 -9.92 -25.59 -9.94
C GLY A 105 -8.44 -25.47 -10.30
N THR A 106 -7.98 -26.33 -11.19
CA THR A 106 -6.58 -26.37 -11.67
C THR A 106 -6.48 -25.77 -13.08
N PHE A 107 -5.59 -24.80 -13.27
CA PHE A 107 -5.29 -24.22 -14.58
C PHE A 107 -3.79 -24.33 -14.88
N GLU A 108 -3.42 -24.81 -16.06
CA GLU A 108 -2.03 -24.81 -16.54
C GLU A 108 -1.92 -24.20 -17.94
N GLY A 109 -1.06 -23.21 -18.13
CA GLY A 109 -0.78 -22.66 -19.47
C GLY A 109 -0.59 -21.15 -19.48
N ILE A 110 -1.35 -20.46 -20.33
CA ILE A 110 -1.19 -19.01 -20.55
C ILE A 110 -2.57 -18.35 -20.43
N LEU A 111 -2.63 -17.21 -19.74
CA LEU A 111 -3.86 -16.44 -19.58
C LEU A 111 -3.62 -15.00 -20.00
N VAL A 112 -4.32 -14.55 -21.05
CA VAL A 112 -4.20 -13.19 -21.59
C VAL A 112 -5.59 -12.59 -21.74
N SER A 113 -5.84 -11.45 -21.09
CA SER A 113 -7.13 -10.78 -21.11
C SER A 113 -6.99 -9.29 -20.80
N GLN A 114 -8.03 -8.50 -21.05
CA GLN A 114 -8.17 -7.13 -20.51
C GLN A 114 -9.14 -7.09 -19.32
N GLY A 115 -9.64 -8.25 -18.88
CA GLY A 115 -10.54 -8.39 -17.76
C GLY A 115 -9.81 -8.65 -16.45
N LYS A 116 -10.58 -9.10 -15.47
CA LYS A 116 -10.14 -9.39 -14.11
C LYS A 116 -10.20 -10.88 -13.79
N ILE A 117 -9.34 -11.33 -12.88
CA ILE A 117 -9.35 -12.71 -12.40
C ILE A 117 -9.54 -12.79 -10.89
N ILE A 118 -10.27 -13.81 -10.44
CA ILE A 118 -10.32 -14.24 -9.05
C ILE A 118 -9.81 -15.68 -8.99
N ILE A 119 -8.67 -15.91 -8.35
CA ILE A 119 -8.18 -17.24 -8.02
C ILE A 119 -8.66 -17.53 -6.60
N GLY A 120 -9.70 -18.34 -6.47
CA GLY A 120 -10.30 -18.65 -5.18
C GLY A 120 -9.39 -19.50 -4.30
N PRO A 121 -9.77 -19.75 -3.04
CA PRO A 121 -8.92 -20.44 -2.05
C PRO A 121 -8.56 -21.89 -2.43
N LYS A 122 -9.35 -22.51 -3.31
CA LYS A 122 -9.08 -23.86 -3.84
C LYS A 122 -8.39 -23.84 -5.21
N GLY A 123 -8.19 -22.65 -5.79
CA GLY A 123 -7.59 -22.47 -7.09
C GLY A 123 -6.09 -22.78 -7.08
N TYR A 124 -5.65 -23.58 -8.06
CA TYR A 124 -4.24 -23.81 -8.35
C TYR A 124 -3.96 -23.41 -9.80
N VAL A 125 -3.15 -22.38 -9.99
CA VAL A 125 -2.85 -21.82 -11.30
C VAL A 125 -1.36 -21.90 -11.57
N LYS A 126 -0.96 -22.63 -12.61
CA LYS A 126 0.42 -22.68 -13.08
C LYS A 126 0.49 -22.06 -14.47
N ALA A 127 0.70 -20.75 -14.53
CA ALA A 127 0.59 -20.01 -15.79
C ALA A 127 1.34 -18.68 -15.78
N ASP A 128 1.68 -18.21 -16.97
CA ASP A 128 1.98 -16.80 -17.20
C ASP A 128 0.66 -16.04 -17.41
N ILE A 129 0.44 -15.01 -16.58
CA ILE A 129 -0.83 -14.29 -16.47
C ILE A 129 -0.62 -12.85 -16.90
N GLN A 130 -1.41 -12.38 -17.88
CA GLN A 130 -1.43 -11.00 -18.38
C GLN A 130 -2.85 -10.46 -18.40
N LEU A 131 -3.19 -9.52 -17.51
CA LEU A 131 -4.56 -9.02 -17.36
C LEU A 131 -4.67 -7.62 -16.73
N GLN A 132 -5.88 -7.13 -16.46
CA GLN A 132 -6.09 -5.82 -15.85
C GLN A 132 -5.92 -5.86 -14.32
N ASP A 133 -6.76 -6.63 -13.62
CA ASP A 133 -6.73 -6.76 -12.15
C ASP A 133 -6.81 -8.22 -11.68
N ALA A 134 -6.06 -8.56 -10.63
CA ALA A 134 -6.06 -9.92 -10.06
C ALA A 134 -6.41 -9.91 -8.56
N ILE A 135 -7.31 -10.80 -8.16
CA ILE A 135 -7.51 -11.20 -6.76
C ILE A 135 -7.03 -12.65 -6.61
N ILE A 136 -6.17 -12.89 -5.65
CA ILE A 136 -5.53 -14.19 -5.42
C ILE A 136 -5.75 -14.60 -3.97
N GLU A 137 -6.51 -15.67 -3.78
CA GLU A 137 -6.79 -16.33 -2.50
C GLU A 137 -6.19 -17.74 -2.45
N GLY A 138 -5.77 -18.28 -3.60
CA GLY A 138 -5.23 -19.63 -3.77
C GLY A 138 -3.72 -19.67 -4.07
N ILE A 139 -3.31 -20.66 -4.86
CA ILE A 139 -1.89 -20.91 -5.20
C ILE A 139 -1.62 -20.54 -6.66
N VAL A 140 -0.58 -19.74 -6.89
CA VAL A 140 -0.11 -19.36 -8.22
C VAL A 140 1.37 -19.69 -8.39
N GLU A 141 1.69 -20.41 -9.46
CA GLU A 141 3.05 -20.71 -9.90
C GLU A 141 3.30 -20.18 -11.32
N GLY A 142 3.93 -19.03 -11.44
CA GLY A 142 4.19 -18.36 -12.71
C GLY A 142 4.19 -16.84 -12.57
N ASN A 143 4.45 -16.14 -13.67
CA ASN A 143 4.58 -14.68 -13.65
C ASN A 143 3.23 -14.00 -13.80
N ILE A 144 3.03 -12.92 -13.06
CA ILE A 144 1.79 -12.16 -13.03
C ILE A 144 2.11 -10.75 -13.50
N SER A 145 1.62 -10.37 -14.67
CA SER A 145 1.75 -9.03 -15.24
C SER A 145 0.37 -8.39 -15.35
N VAL A 146 0.19 -7.27 -14.67
CA VAL A 146 -1.11 -6.64 -14.46
C VAL A 146 -0.98 -5.15 -14.62
N THR A 147 -1.87 -4.57 -15.40
CA THR A 147 -1.85 -3.12 -15.67
C THR A 147 -2.44 -2.32 -14.52
N GLY A 148 -3.31 -2.93 -13.72
CA GLY A 148 -3.95 -2.34 -12.56
C GLY A 148 -3.46 -2.92 -11.24
N LYS A 149 -4.40 -3.49 -10.48
CA LYS A 149 -4.23 -3.88 -9.08
C LYS A 149 -4.08 -5.39 -8.92
N VAL A 150 -3.18 -5.79 -8.03
CA VAL A 150 -3.10 -7.15 -7.48
C VAL A 150 -3.50 -7.13 -6.02
N GLU A 151 -4.40 -8.03 -5.64
CA GLU A 151 -4.80 -8.26 -4.26
C GLU A 151 -4.48 -9.69 -3.88
N LEU A 152 -3.51 -9.86 -2.98
CA LEU A 152 -3.20 -11.14 -2.36
C LEU A 152 -3.95 -11.20 -1.04
N ARG A 153 -4.84 -12.18 -0.90
CA ARG A 153 -5.77 -12.27 0.24
C ARG A 153 -5.68 -13.62 0.93
N GLY A 154 -6.09 -13.65 2.20
CA GLY A 154 -6.12 -14.89 3.00
C GLY A 154 -4.74 -15.57 3.07
N GLU A 155 -4.70 -16.88 2.77
CA GLU A 155 -3.46 -17.68 2.79
C GLU A 155 -2.85 -17.88 1.38
N ALA A 156 -2.98 -16.88 0.51
CA ALA A 156 -2.47 -16.97 -0.86
C ALA A 156 -0.97 -17.28 -0.92
N ILE A 157 -0.58 -18.12 -1.88
CA ILE A 157 0.82 -18.47 -2.14
C ILE A 157 1.15 -18.15 -3.59
N VAL A 158 2.08 -17.22 -3.81
CA VAL A 158 2.57 -16.88 -5.15
C VAL A 158 4.04 -17.26 -5.28
N LYS A 159 4.36 -18.03 -6.31
CA LYS A 159 5.73 -18.36 -6.71
C LYS A 159 5.97 -17.88 -8.14
N GLY A 160 6.69 -16.78 -8.28
CA GLY A 160 6.94 -16.11 -9.55
C GLY A 160 6.96 -14.60 -9.38
N ASP A 161 7.22 -13.90 -10.48
CA ASP A 161 7.38 -12.45 -10.45
C ASP A 161 6.03 -11.75 -10.62
N ILE A 162 5.81 -10.66 -9.89
CA ILE A 162 4.62 -9.81 -9.99
C ILE A 162 5.02 -8.45 -10.53
N GLN A 163 4.41 -8.04 -11.64
CA GLN A 163 4.43 -6.67 -12.14
C GLN A 163 3.02 -6.09 -12.04
N ALA A 164 2.85 -4.99 -11.30
CA ALA A 164 1.56 -4.35 -11.08
C ALA A 164 1.68 -2.81 -10.97
N THR A 165 0.57 -2.10 -11.07
CA THR A 165 0.50 -0.67 -10.73
C THR A 165 0.24 -0.48 -9.23
N THR A 166 -0.53 -1.39 -8.63
CA THR A 166 -0.83 -1.38 -7.19
C THR A 166 -0.83 -2.80 -6.66
N LEU A 167 -0.25 -3.02 -5.49
CA LEU A 167 -0.23 -4.31 -4.80
C LEU A 167 -0.80 -4.15 -3.39
N CYS A 168 -1.82 -4.93 -3.07
CA CYS A 168 -2.37 -5.10 -1.73
C CYS A 168 -2.09 -6.53 -1.25
N VAL A 169 -1.65 -6.67 -0.01
CA VAL A 169 -1.28 -7.96 0.57
C VAL A 169 -1.88 -8.07 1.96
N ASP A 170 -2.71 -9.09 2.18
CA ASP A 170 -3.25 -9.44 3.48
C ASP A 170 -2.21 -10.13 4.37
N GLU A 171 -2.50 -10.20 5.67
CA GLU A 171 -1.72 -10.97 6.62
C GLU A 171 -1.77 -12.47 6.28
N GLY A 172 -0.62 -13.15 6.36
CA GLY A 172 -0.52 -14.60 6.15
C GLY A 172 -0.15 -15.05 4.73
N VAL A 173 -0.17 -14.13 3.76
CA VAL A 173 0.24 -14.38 2.37
C VAL A 173 1.73 -14.73 2.28
N ARG A 174 2.08 -15.65 1.37
CA ARG A 174 3.46 -16.04 1.06
C ARG A 174 3.78 -15.72 -0.40
N LEU A 175 4.72 -14.83 -0.63
CA LEU A 175 5.21 -14.50 -1.97
C LEU A 175 6.69 -14.87 -2.09
N LEU A 176 7.03 -15.58 -3.17
CA LEU A 176 8.39 -15.94 -3.54
C LEU A 176 8.65 -15.51 -4.99
N GLY A 177 9.40 -14.42 -5.16
CA GLY A 177 9.76 -13.89 -6.47
C GLY A 177 10.13 -12.41 -6.39
N HIS A 178 10.22 -11.75 -7.54
CA HIS A 178 10.42 -10.32 -7.63
C HIS A 178 9.10 -9.59 -7.80
N VAL A 179 8.98 -8.45 -7.12
CA VAL A 179 7.81 -7.57 -7.25
C VAL A 179 8.29 -6.26 -7.83
N SER A 180 7.67 -5.86 -8.94
CA SER A 180 7.90 -4.58 -9.61
C SER A 180 6.60 -3.78 -9.64
N ILE A 181 6.57 -2.63 -8.95
CA ILE A 181 5.42 -1.74 -8.94
C ILE A 181 5.75 -0.49 -9.76
N SER A 182 5.09 -0.33 -10.91
CA SER A 182 5.38 0.76 -11.87
C SER A 182 4.30 1.84 -11.92
N GLY A 183 3.43 1.90 -10.91
CA GLY A 183 2.37 2.90 -10.80
C GLY A 183 2.85 4.24 -10.24
N LEU A 184 3.42 5.10 -11.08
CA LEU A 184 3.54 6.51 -10.76
C LEU A 184 2.27 7.23 -11.23
N PRO A 185 1.57 7.99 -10.37
CA PRO A 185 0.46 8.82 -10.83
C PRO A 185 0.97 9.82 -11.86
N GLU A 186 0.27 9.95 -12.99
CA GLU A 186 0.67 10.81 -14.12
C GLU A 186 0.86 12.28 -13.70
N ASP A 187 0.25 12.71 -12.59
CA ASP A 187 0.34 14.06 -12.05
C ASP A 187 1.72 14.42 -11.44
N LEU A 188 2.58 13.43 -11.17
CA LEU A 188 3.96 13.66 -10.66
C LEU A 188 5.01 13.74 -11.79
N GLN A 189 4.60 13.68 -13.06
CA GLN A 189 5.51 13.69 -14.21
C GLN A 189 5.65 15.06 -14.91
N LYS A 190 5.12 16.14 -14.32
CA LYS A 190 5.30 17.51 -14.82
C LYS A 190 6.19 18.34 -13.88
N ASP A 191 7.49 18.33 -14.15
CA ASP A 191 8.42 19.42 -13.85
C ASP A 191 9.38 19.61 -15.04
#